data_AF-A0A3M3WFD8-F1
#
_entry.id   AF-A0A3M3WFD8-F1
#
_cell.length_a   1.000
_cell.length_b   1.000
_cell.length_c   1.000
_cell.angle_alpha   90.00
_cell.angle_beta   90.00
_cell.angle_gamma   90.00
#
_symmetry.space_group_name_H-M   'P 1'
#
loop_
_entity.id
_entity.type
_entity.pdbx_description
1 polymer ?
#
loop_
_entity_poly.entity_id
_entity_poly.type
_entity_poly.pdbx_seq_one_letter_code
_entity_poly.pdbx_strand_id
1 'polypeptide(L)'
;MSAICGEAGRYVHWGATTQDIMDTAVVPQVRAALAIVERDIQTVRGLLAGLAERYRDTPMAGRTHLQHALPITFGYKCAVWLSMFDRHAERLVELRPRVEIGQFAGAAGTLASLGDKGLEVQEALMSELGLGVPQATWHVARDGLPETLNFLGLVTGSLGKIALDIMMMTSELGEVYEPFVKGRGASSTMPQKRNPISCELMYAAAKGVRQHAGLMLDALLAQGEATAQLDLAELQRLTDPANYLGLAPQMVDIALARPGSVKR
;
A
#
# COMPACT_ATOMS: atom_id res chain seq x y z
N MET A 1 11.78 -2.12 28.00
CA MET A 1 12.03 -3.58 27.89
C MET A 1 13.23 -4.03 28.70
N SER A 2 14.44 -3.52 28.46
CA SER A 2 15.65 -3.94 29.22
C SER A 2 15.48 -3.89 30.76
N ALA A 3 14.88 -2.82 31.31
CA ALA A 3 14.65 -2.66 32.75
C ALA A 3 13.74 -3.72 33.41
N ILE A 4 12.86 -4.40 32.64
CA ILE A 4 11.96 -5.45 33.16
C ILE A 4 12.50 -6.86 32.91
N CYS A 5 13.65 -6.99 32.24
CA CYS A 5 14.26 -8.27 31.87
C CYS A 5 15.39 -8.72 32.81
N GLY A 6 15.67 -7.99 33.90
CA GLY A 6 16.75 -8.33 34.84
C GLY A 6 18.11 -8.45 34.14
N GLU A 7 18.88 -9.48 34.48
CA GLU A 7 20.22 -9.71 33.89
C GLU A 7 20.16 -9.94 32.36
N ALA A 8 19.07 -10.52 31.86
CA ALA A 8 18.88 -10.73 30.43
C ALA A 8 18.69 -9.42 29.64
N GLY A 9 18.43 -8.30 30.34
CA GLY A 9 18.30 -6.97 29.75
C GLY A 9 19.50 -6.52 28.92
N ARG A 10 20.70 -7.08 29.17
CA ARG A 10 21.92 -6.81 28.39
C ARG A 10 21.91 -7.39 26.97
N TYR A 11 21.06 -8.38 26.71
CA TYR A 11 20.93 -9.03 25.40
C TYR A 11 19.77 -8.48 24.58
N VAL A 12 18.91 -7.66 25.19
CA VAL A 12 17.83 -6.98 24.47
C VAL A 12 18.46 -6.10 23.39
N HIS A 13 18.02 -6.29 22.14
CA HIS A 13 18.49 -5.53 20.97
C HIS A 13 19.98 -5.78 20.61
N TRP A 14 20.60 -6.82 21.16
CA TRP A 14 21.98 -7.16 20.82
C TRP A 14 22.09 -7.55 19.34
N GLY A 15 23.03 -6.93 18.62
CA GLY A 15 23.26 -7.17 17.19
C GLY A 15 22.33 -6.42 16.24
N ALA A 16 21.13 -6.03 16.69
CA ALA A 16 20.13 -5.33 15.90
C ALA A 16 20.36 -3.82 15.81
N THR A 17 19.81 -3.18 14.78
CA THR A 17 19.51 -1.74 14.78
C THR A 17 18.01 -1.49 14.97
N THR A 18 17.62 -0.28 15.40
CA THR A 18 16.22 0.14 15.56
C THR A 18 15.41 -0.17 14.30
N GLN A 19 16.01 0.06 13.14
CA GLN A 19 15.38 -0.16 11.86
C GLN A 19 15.11 -1.64 11.57
N ASP A 20 15.96 -2.59 12.01
CA ASP A 20 15.69 -4.02 11.89
C ASP A 20 14.39 -4.40 12.60
N ILE A 21 14.17 -3.84 13.79
CA ILE A 21 12.97 -4.09 14.59
C ILE A 21 11.74 -3.47 13.91
N MET A 22 11.83 -2.20 13.50
CA MET A 22 10.70 -1.50 12.86
C MET A 22 10.31 -2.16 11.54
N ASP A 23 11.27 -2.41 10.67
CA ASP A 23 11.04 -2.97 9.34
C ASP A 23 10.49 -4.40 9.44
N THR A 24 11.09 -5.24 10.30
CA THR A 24 10.59 -6.60 10.54
C THR A 24 9.20 -6.60 11.16
N ALA A 25 8.87 -5.67 12.06
CA ALA A 25 7.54 -5.62 12.68
C ALA A 25 6.43 -5.22 11.70
N VAL A 26 6.75 -4.48 10.63
CA VAL A 26 5.78 -4.10 9.59
C VAL A 26 5.39 -5.30 8.71
N VAL A 27 6.32 -6.22 8.45
CA VAL A 27 6.11 -7.30 7.48
C VAL A 27 4.98 -8.26 7.88
N PRO A 28 4.86 -8.75 9.13
CA PRO A 28 3.70 -9.52 9.57
C PRO A 28 2.38 -8.77 9.46
N GLN A 29 2.37 -7.43 9.63
CA GLN A 29 1.17 -6.61 9.46
C GLN A 29 0.77 -6.54 7.98
N VAL A 30 1.75 -6.37 7.08
CA VAL A 30 1.54 -6.43 5.63
C VAL A 30 0.99 -7.80 5.22
N ARG A 31 1.61 -8.90 5.68
CA ARG A 31 1.13 -10.27 5.45
C ARG A 31 -0.31 -10.47 5.92
N ALA A 32 -0.66 -10.00 7.12
CA ALA A 32 -2.02 -10.08 7.65
C ALA A 32 -3.01 -9.27 6.82
N ALA A 33 -2.64 -8.06 6.38
CA ALA A 33 -3.46 -7.23 5.50
C ALA A 33 -3.66 -7.88 4.13
N LEU A 34 -2.61 -8.45 3.53
CA LEU A 34 -2.69 -9.16 2.26
C LEU A 34 -3.59 -10.41 2.34
N ALA A 35 -3.60 -11.11 3.48
CA ALA A 35 -4.53 -12.23 3.68
C ALA A 35 -6.01 -11.78 3.70
N ILE A 36 -6.30 -10.60 4.26
CA ILE A 36 -7.64 -10.01 4.20
C ILE A 36 -8.00 -9.68 2.75
N VAL A 37 -7.09 -9.03 2.03
CA VAL A 37 -7.27 -8.67 0.61
C VAL A 37 -7.46 -9.91 -0.25
N GLU A 38 -6.71 -10.98 -0.01
CA GLU A 38 -6.83 -12.27 -0.70
C GLU A 38 -8.26 -12.80 -0.58
N ARG A 39 -8.76 -12.93 0.65
CA ARG A 39 -10.13 -13.42 0.93
C ARG A 39 -11.18 -12.56 0.23
N ASP A 40 -11.01 -11.25 0.26
CA ASP A 40 -11.96 -10.32 -0.34
C ASP A 40 -11.91 -10.39 -1.88
N ILE A 41 -10.73 -10.56 -2.48
CA ILE A 41 -10.56 -10.83 -3.92
C ILE A 41 -11.28 -12.14 -4.28
N GLN A 42 -11.09 -13.22 -3.53
CA GLN A 42 -11.79 -14.48 -3.80
C GLN A 42 -13.31 -14.35 -3.71
N THR A 43 -13.79 -13.58 -2.73
CA THR A 43 -15.21 -13.27 -2.58
C THR A 43 -15.74 -12.53 -3.80
N VAL A 44 -15.04 -11.48 -4.26
CA VAL A 44 -15.42 -10.72 -5.45
C VAL A 44 -15.40 -11.59 -6.71
N ARG A 45 -14.39 -12.46 -6.88
CA ARG A 45 -14.31 -13.41 -7.99
C ARG A 45 -15.52 -14.35 -8.01
N GLY A 46 -15.87 -14.95 -6.87
CA GLY A 46 -17.04 -15.83 -6.76
C GLY A 46 -18.35 -15.12 -7.11
N LEU A 47 -18.54 -13.90 -6.62
CA LEU A 47 -19.71 -13.09 -6.94
C LEU A 47 -19.79 -12.73 -8.43
N LEU A 48 -18.67 -12.29 -9.03
CA LEU A 48 -18.62 -11.93 -10.44
C LEU A 48 -18.80 -13.14 -11.36
N ALA A 49 -18.25 -14.30 -11.00
CA ALA A 49 -18.48 -15.56 -11.71
C ALA A 49 -19.97 -15.95 -11.68
N GLY A 50 -20.59 -15.89 -10.49
CA GLY A 50 -22.02 -16.17 -10.35
C GLY A 50 -22.90 -15.20 -11.14
N LEU A 51 -22.54 -13.91 -11.22
CA LEU A 51 -23.23 -12.93 -12.06
C LEU A 51 -23.02 -13.19 -13.56
N ALA A 52 -21.79 -13.52 -13.95
CA ALA A 52 -21.45 -13.83 -15.34
C ALA A 52 -22.25 -15.02 -15.86
N GLU A 53 -22.39 -16.07 -15.04
CA GLU A 53 -23.20 -17.24 -15.36
C GLU A 53 -24.70 -16.94 -15.37
N ARG A 54 -25.22 -16.31 -14.31
CA ARG A 54 -26.65 -16.02 -14.15
C ARG A 54 -27.20 -15.16 -15.29
N TYR A 55 -26.42 -14.18 -15.73
CA TYR A 55 -26.84 -13.20 -16.73
C TYR A 55 -26.14 -13.38 -18.09
N ARG A 56 -25.61 -14.59 -18.33
CA ARG A 56 -24.90 -14.98 -19.57
C ARG A 56 -25.64 -14.54 -20.82
N ASP A 57 -26.95 -14.74 -20.85
CA ASP A 57 -27.82 -14.51 -22.02
C ASP A 57 -28.72 -13.28 -21.85
N THR A 58 -28.42 -12.38 -20.91
CA THR A 58 -29.19 -11.14 -20.70
C THR A 58 -28.65 -10.03 -21.59
N PRO A 59 -29.30 -9.67 -22.72
CA PRO A 59 -28.78 -8.69 -23.66
C PRO A 59 -28.78 -7.27 -23.08
N MET A 60 -27.79 -6.48 -23.45
CA MET A 60 -27.73 -5.04 -23.18
C MET A 60 -26.96 -4.33 -24.31
N ALA A 61 -27.12 -3.01 -24.42
CA ALA A 61 -26.33 -2.24 -25.37
C ALA A 61 -24.84 -2.24 -24.98
N GLY A 62 -23.95 -2.64 -25.88
CA GLY A 62 -22.53 -2.34 -25.76
C GLY A 62 -22.31 -0.83 -25.82
N ARG A 63 -21.27 -0.32 -25.15
CA ARG A 63 -20.97 1.11 -25.14
C ARG A 63 -19.49 1.40 -25.36
N THR A 64 -19.18 2.13 -26.43
CA THR A 64 -17.82 2.62 -26.76
C THR A 64 -17.86 4.13 -26.89
N HIS A 65 -16.94 4.86 -26.25
CA HIS A 65 -17.03 6.33 -26.12
C HIS A 65 -18.39 6.82 -25.59
N LEU A 66 -19.01 6.01 -24.72
CA LEU A 66 -20.35 6.24 -24.17
C LEU A 66 -21.50 6.22 -25.19
N GLN A 67 -21.24 5.82 -26.44
CA GLN A 67 -22.24 5.64 -27.49
C GLN A 67 -22.66 4.17 -27.62
N HIS A 68 -23.91 3.93 -28.02
CA HIS A 68 -24.37 2.58 -28.32
C HIS A 68 -23.52 1.93 -29.42
N ALA A 69 -23.03 0.73 -29.12
CA ALA A 69 -22.29 -0.13 -30.01
C ALA A 69 -23.07 -1.43 -30.25
N LEU A 70 -22.41 -2.46 -30.75
CA LEU A 70 -23.01 -3.78 -30.94
C LEU A 70 -23.56 -4.34 -29.60
N PRO A 71 -24.63 -5.16 -29.63
CA PRO A 71 -25.16 -5.80 -28.44
C PRO A 71 -24.11 -6.64 -27.71
N ILE A 72 -24.15 -6.60 -26.38
CA ILE A 72 -23.41 -7.50 -25.49
C ILE A 72 -24.40 -8.16 -24.53
N THR A 73 -23.91 -8.99 -23.61
CA THR A 73 -24.72 -9.44 -22.46
C THR A 73 -24.19 -8.88 -21.15
N PHE A 74 -25.06 -8.75 -20.15
CA PHE A 74 -24.64 -8.35 -18.81
C PHE A 74 -23.65 -9.37 -18.21
N GLY A 75 -23.88 -10.66 -18.48
CA GLY A 75 -22.94 -11.72 -18.10
C GLY A 75 -21.56 -11.54 -18.71
N TYR A 76 -21.46 -11.16 -19.99
CA TYR A 76 -20.18 -10.80 -20.61
C TYR A 76 -19.50 -9.62 -19.91
N LYS A 77 -20.24 -8.56 -19.56
CA LYS A 77 -19.69 -7.41 -18.80
C LYS A 77 -19.15 -7.86 -17.43
N CYS A 78 -19.85 -8.75 -16.72
CA CYS A 78 -19.36 -9.34 -15.48
C CYS A 78 -18.13 -10.23 -15.67
N ALA A 79 -18.05 -11.00 -16.75
CA ALA A 79 -16.87 -11.80 -17.08
C ALA A 79 -15.63 -10.93 -17.36
N VAL A 80 -15.81 -9.79 -18.04
CA VAL A 80 -14.74 -8.81 -18.24
C VAL A 80 -14.25 -8.28 -16.89
N TRP A 81 -15.16 -7.95 -15.96
CA TRP A 81 -14.79 -7.54 -14.61
C TRP A 81 -14.07 -8.66 -13.84
N LEU A 82 -14.58 -9.89 -13.88
CA LEU A 82 -13.96 -11.06 -13.25
C LEU A 82 -12.51 -11.23 -13.70
N SER A 83 -12.24 -11.08 -15.00
CA SER A 83 -10.89 -11.21 -15.54
C SER A 83 -9.87 -10.26 -14.89
N MET A 84 -10.31 -9.07 -14.45
CA MET A 84 -9.43 -8.15 -13.74
C MET A 84 -9.00 -8.72 -12.38
N PHE A 85 -9.92 -9.37 -11.67
CA PHE A 85 -9.68 -9.95 -10.36
C PHE A 85 -8.96 -11.29 -10.41
N ASP A 86 -9.12 -12.08 -11.48
CA ASP A 86 -8.28 -13.24 -11.73
C ASP A 86 -6.80 -12.84 -11.83
N ARG A 87 -6.51 -11.80 -12.63
CA ARG A 87 -5.15 -11.23 -12.72
C ARG A 87 -4.66 -10.64 -11.40
N HIS A 88 -5.55 -10.12 -10.54
CA HIS A 88 -5.13 -9.64 -9.20
C HIS A 88 -4.83 -10.80 -8.25
N ALA A 89 -5.55 -11.91 -8.34
CA ALA A 89 -5.22 -13.11 -7.57
C ALA A 89 -3.84 -13.66 -7.97
N GLU A 90 -3.54 -13.68 -9.28
CA GLU A 90 -2.21 -14.06 -9.79
C GLU A 90 -1.11 -13.13 -9.25
N ARG A 91 -1.29 -11.80 -9.42
CA ARG A 91 -0.35 -10.80 -8.88
C ARG A 91 -0.09 -10.98 -7.39
N LEU A 92 -1.13 -11.30 -6.61
CA LEU A 92 -1.01 -11.50 -5.18
C LEU A 92 -0.13 -12.71 -4.86
N VAL A 93 -0.33 -13.84 -5.54
CA VAL A 93 0.53 -15.02 -5.37
C VAL A 93 1.98 -14.67 -5.74
N GLU A 94 2.18 -13.93 -6.83
CA GLU A 94 3.50 -13.56 -7.32
C GLU A 94 4.24 -12.59 -6.38
N LEU A 95 3.54 -11.63 -5.74
CA LEU A 95 4.17 -10.58 -4.94
C LEU A 95 4.55 -11.02 -3.53
N ARG A 96 3.78 -11.94 -2.91
CA ARG A 96 4.02 -12.40 -1.53
C ARG A 96 5.45 -12.81 -1.22
N PRO A 97 6.15 -13.63 -2.04
CA PRO A 97 7.53 -14.01 -1.72
C PRO A 97 8.53 -12.84 -1.73
N ARG A 98 8.21 -11.71 -2.36
CA ARG A 98 9.07 -10.51 -2.39
C ARG A 98 8.80 -9.55 -1.23
N VAL A 99 7.57 -9.52 -0.72
CA VAL A 99 7.16 -8.53 0.30
C VAL A 99 6.99 -9.11 1.70
N GLU A 100 6.93 -10.44 1.83
CA GLU A 100 6.88 -11.16 3.11
C GLU A 100 8.28 -11.55 3.62
N ILE A 101 9.26 -10.66 3.44
CA ILE A 101 10.66 -10.83 3.82
C ILE A 101 10.98 -9.92 5.01
N GLY A 102 11.59 -10.44 6.07
CA GLY A 102 11.96 -9.63 7.24
C GLY A 102 13.29 -8.87 7.05
N GLN A 103 13.67 -8.06 8.03
CA GLN A 103 14.87 -7.22 7.99
C GLN A 103 15.72 -7.43 9.24
N PHE A 104 16.92 -7.95 9.05
CA PHE A 104 17.89 -8.03 10.13
C PHE A 104 19.29 -7.96 9.55
N ALA A 105 19.93 -6.80 9.63
CA ALA A 105 21.24 -6.58 9.04
C ALA A 105 22.21 -5.75 9.91
N GLY A 106 21.76 -5.29 11.09
CA GLY A 106 22.56 -4.49 12.00
C GLY A 106 22.79 -3.07 11.49
N ALA A 107 23.59 -2.28 12.22
CA ALA A 107 23.67 -0.83 12.05
C ALA A 107 23.97 -0.31 10.63
N ALA A 108 24.76 -1.04 9.84
CA ALA A 108 25.16 -0.66 8.48
C ALA A 108 24.90 -1.77 7.45
N GLY A 109 24.04 -2.75 7.78
CA GLY A 109 23.69 -3.81 6.86
C GLY A 109 24.70 -4.97 6.74
N THR A 110 25.75 -5.00 7.55
CA THR A 110 26.87 -5.97 7.45
C THR A 110 26.85 -7.06 8.51
N LEU A 111 25.96 -6.98 9.51
CA LEU A 111 25.90 -7.89 10.66
C LEU A 111 27.20 -8.01 11.49
N ALA A 112 28.15 -7.09 11.32
CA ALA A 112 29.47 -7.17 11.97
C ALA A 112 29.42 -7.21 13.52
N SER A 113 28.36 -6.67 14.11
CA SER A 113 28.09 -6.72 15.56
C SER A 113 27.89 -8.13 16.12
N LEU A 114 27.62 -9.12 15.25
CA LEU A 114 27.41 -10.53 15.60
C LEU A 114 28.56 -11.44 15.15
N GLY A 115 29.66 -10.89 14.64
CA GLY A 115 30.82 -11.67 14.20
C GLY A 115 30.46 -12.67 13.10
N ASP A 116 30.94 -13.91 13.25
CA ASP A 116 30.72 -15.02 12.31
C ASP A 116 29.30 -15.61 12.37
N LYS A 117 28.49 -15.21 13.35
CA LYS A 117 27.13 -15.74 13.57
C LYS A 117 26.01 -14.89 12.97
N GLY A 118 26.32 -13.76 12.34
CA GLY A 118 25.31 -12.84 11.81
C GLY A 118 24.26 -13.49 10.91
N LEU A 119 24.69 -14.24 9.90
CA LEU A 119 23.80 -14.90 8.94
C LEU A 119 22.98 -16.03 9.58
N GLU A 120 23.59 -16.83 10.46
CA GLU A 120 22.90 -17.88 11.21
C GLU A 120 21.78 -17.30 12.08
N VAL A 121 22.05 -16.17 12.75
CA VAL A 121 21.05 -15.46 13.56
C VAL A 121 19.94 -14.88 12.70
N GLN A 122 20.26 -14.31 11.53
CA GLN A 122 19.26 -13.80 10.59
C GLN A 122 18.30 -14.90 10.14
N GLU A 123 18.83 -16.04 9.69
CA GLU A 123 18.01 -17.17 9.23
C GLU A 123 17.14 -17.74 10.36
N ALA A 124 17.70 -17.93 11.55
CA ALA A 124 16.96 -18.41 12.72
C ALA A 124 15.82 -17.45 13.12
N LEU A 125 16.09 -16.13 13.11
CA LEU A 125 15.09 -15.11 13.41
C LEU A 125 13.95 -15.12 12.38
N MET A 126 14.26 -15.18 11.08
CA MET A 126 13.22 -15.21 10.04
C MET A 126 12.40 -16.49 10.09
N SER A 127 13.04 -17.64 10.37
CA SER A 127 12.34 -18.90 10.59
C SER A 127 11.38 -18.83 11.78
N GLU A 128 11.79 -18.26 12.90
CA GLU A 128 10.95 -18.09 14.09
C GLU A 128 9.72 -17.20 13.80
N LEU A 129 9.88 -16.17 12.96
CA LEU A 129 8.80 -15.26 12.57
C LEU A 129 7.96 -15.76 11.38
N GLY A 130 8.40 -16.85 10.74
CA GLY A 130 7.83 -17.37 9.50
C GLY A 130 7.92 -16.36 8.35
N LEU A 131 9.01 -15.60 8.26
CA LEU A 131 9.28 -14.62 7.21
C LEU A 131 10.36 -15.12 6.25
N GLY A 132 10.41 -14.56 5.05
CA GLY A 132 11.52 -14.78 4.12
C GLY A 132 12.82 -14.17 4.63
N VAL A 133 13.95 -14.79 4.28
CA VAL A 133 15.29 -14.27 4.54
C VAL A 133 15.69 -13.33 3.40
N PRO A 134 16.11 -12.08 3.69
CA PRO A 134 16.51 -11.15 2.65
C PRO A 134 17.86 -11.54 2.05
N GLN A 135 18.03 -11.37 0.74
CA GLN A 135 19.31 -11.65 0.06
C GLN A 135 20.40 -10.64 0.44
N ALA A 136 20.01 -9.39 0.71
CA ALA A 136 20.86 -8.30 1.16
C ALA A 136 20.04 -7.39 2.09
N THR A 137 20.69 -6.50 2.82
CA THR A 137 19.94 -5.48 3.58
C THR A 137 19.03 -4.68 2.65
N TRP A 138 17.79 -4.48 3.05
CA TRP A 138 16.83 -3.64 2.34
C TRP A 138 16.49 -2.37 3.13
N HIS A 139 17.36 -1.99 4.08
CA HIS A 139 17.21 -0.75 4.86
C HIS A 139 16.91 0.48 3.99
N VAL A 140 17.49 0.53 2.79
CA VAL A 140 17.26 1.60 1.81
C VAL A 140 16.76 1.11 0.44
N ALA A 141 16.74 -0.21 0.21
CA ALA A 141 16.09 -0.82 -0.95
C ALA A 141 14.62 -1.12 -0.61
N ARG A 142 13.80 -0.07 -0.51
CA ARG A 142 12.45 -0.14 0.07
C ARG A 142 11.37 -0.64 -0.89
N ASP A 143 11.71 -1.22 -2.04
CA ASP A 143 10.81 -1.47 -3.17
C ASP A 143 9.64 -2.43 -2.92
N GLY A 144 9.74 -3.32 -1.93
CA GLY A 144 8.62 -4.19 -1.54
C GLY A 144 7.40 -3.44 -0.98
N LEU A 145 7.60 -2.30 -0.31
CA LEU A 145 6.49 -1.49 0.23
C LEU A 145 5.71 -0.78 -0.90
N PRO A 146 6.35 -0.04 -1.83
CA PRO A 146 5.68 0.46 -3.02
C PRO A 146 5.06 -0.65 -3.88
N GLU A 147 5.68 -1.82 -4.02
CA GLU A 147 5.08 -2.96 -4.76
C GLU A 147 3.72 -3.32 -4.15
N THR A 148 3.67 -3.49 -2.82
CA THR A 148 2.44 -3.77 -2.08
C THR A 148 1.37 -2.69 -2.31
N LEU A 149 1.74 -1.41 -2.17
CA LEU A 149 0.78 -0.30 -2.32
C LEU A 149 0.29 -0.12 -3.76
N ASN A 150 1.15 -0.34 -4.75
CA ASN A 150 0.76 -0.31 -6.16
C ASN A 150 -0.19 -1.47 -6.50
N PHE A 151 0.04 -2.66 -5.95
CA PHE A 151 -0.91 -3.76 -6.05
C PHE A 151 -2.29 -3.38 -5.48
N LEU A 152 -2.36 -2.76 -4.30
CA LEU A 152 -3.62 -2.26 -3.74
C LEU A 152 -4.26 -1.18 -4.63
N GLY A 153 -3.45 -0.34 -5.27
CA GLY A 153 -3.90 0.62 -6.28
C GLY A 153 -4.56 -0.06 -7.49
N LEU A 154 -4.01 -1.18 -7.98
CA LEU A 154 -4.60 -1.96 -9.09
C LEU A 154 -5.95 -2.59 -8.70
N VAL A 155 -6.02 -3.18 -7.50
CA VAL A 155 -7.25 -3.81 -6.98
C VAL A 155 -8.35 -2.76 -6.81
N THR A 156 -8.05 -1.66 -6.11
CA THR A 156 -9.03 -0.59 -5.86
C THR A 156 -9.40 0.18 -7.13
N GLY A 157 -8.47 0.38 -8.05
CA GLY A 157 -8.76 0.92 -9.38
C GLY A 157 -9.77 0.07 -10.16
N SER A 158 -9.67 -1.26 -10.05
CA SER A 158 -10.60 -2.19 -10.70
C SER A 158 -11.98 -2.15 -10.04
N LEU A 159 -12.06 -2.03 -8.71
CA LEU A 159 -13.31 -1.77 -7.99
C LEU A 159 -13.93 -0.43 -8.41
N GLY A 160 -13.11 0.63 -8.53
CA GLY A 160 -13.53 1.95 -9.00
C GLY A 160 -14.09 1.91 -10.43
N LYS A 161 -13.51 1.08 -11.31
CA LYS A 161 -14.04 0.85 -12.66
C LYS A 161 -15.43 0.22 -12.61
N ILE A 162 -15.61 -0.85 -11.83
CA ILE A 162 -16.93 -1.50 -11.66
C ILE A 162 -17.96 -0.50 -11.12
N ALA A 163 -17.58 0.25 -10.09
CA ALA A 163 -18.43 1.28 -9.50
C ALA A 163 -18.86 2.33 -10.53
N LEU A 164 -17.91 2.84 -11.34
CA LEU A 164 -18.22 3.80 -12.39
C LEU A 164 -19.18 3.22 -13.43
N ASP A 165 -18.94 2.00 -13.91
CA ASP A 165 -19.84 1.32 -14.83
C ASP A 165 -21.27 1.21 -14.27
N ILE A 166 -21.42 0.82 -12.99
CA ILE A 166 -22.73 0.69 -12.33
C ILE A 166 -23.42 2.05 -12.21
N MET A 167 -22.71 3.09 -11.77
CA MET A 167 -23.26 4.44 -11.67
C MET A 167 -23.81 4.94 -13.01
N MET A 168 -23.09 4.68 -14.10
CA MET A 168 -23.54 5.05 -15.45
C MET A 168 -24.83 4.33 -15.85
N MET A 169 -24.93 3.03 -15.54
CA MET A 169 -26.11 2.20 -15.83
C MET A 169 -27.34 2.51 -14.95
N THR A 170 -27.15 3.25 -13.85
CA THR A 170 -28.22 3.57 -12.88
C THR A 170 -29.06 4.78 -13.28
N SER A 171 -28.49 5.70 -14.08
CA SER A 171 -29.08 7.01 -14.43
C SER A 171 -30.25 6.91 -15.41
N GLU A 172 -30.26 7.68 -16.50
CA GLU A 172 -31.31 7.66 -17.54
C GLU A 172 -31.48 6.28 -18.19
N LEU A 173 -30.50 5.37 -18.02
CA LEU A 173 -30.52 4.01 -18.55
C LEU A 173 -31.38 3.04 -17.73
N GLY A 174 -31.36 3.16 -16.40
CA GLY A 174 -32.08 2.26 -15.50
C GLY A 174 -31.82 0.76 -15.69
N GLU A 175 -30.63 0.38 -16.17
CA GLU A 175 -30.28 -1.01 -16.46
C GLU A 175 -29.88 -1.80 -15.19
N VAL A 176 -29.26 -1.12 -14.22
CA VAL A 176 -28.78 -1.73 -12.96
C VAL A 176 -29.00 -0.75 -11.81
N TYR A 177 -29.31 -1.27 -10.62
CA TYR A 177 -29.44 -0.49 -9.40
C TYR A 177 -28.74 -1.18 -8.22
N GLU A 178 -28.22 -0.39 -7.28
CA GLU A 178 -27.87 -0.91 -5.96
C GLU A 178 -29.12 -1.45 -5.23
N PRO A 179 -28.98 -2.49 -4.39
CA PRO A 179 -30.07 -2.97 -3.55
C PRO A 179 -30.70 -1.85 -2.73
N PHE A 180 -32.03 -1.84 -2.65
CA PHE A 180 -32.74 -0.84 -1.85
C PHE A 180 -32.57 -1.16 -0.36
N VAL A 181 -31.88 -0.28 0.36
CA VAL A 181 -31.76 -0.34 1.82
C VAL A 181 -32.41 0.92 2.40
N LYS A 182 -33.41 0.73 3.26
CA LYS A 182 -34.11 1.84 3.92
C LYS A 182 -33.09 2.71 4.67
N GLY A 183 -33.02 4.00 4.32
CA GLY A 183 -32.06 4.95 4.90
C GLY A 183 -30.73 5.12 4.14
N ARG A 184 -30.48 4.35 3.07
CA ARG A 184 -29.27 4.44 2.24
C ARG A 184 -29.63 4.59 0.77
N GLY A 185 -29.40 5.76 0.19
CA GLY A 185 -29.62 6.02 -1.24
C GLY A 185 -31.06 6.36 -1.63
N ALA A 186 -32.02 6.25 -0.70
CA ALA A 186 -33.42 6.60 -0.90
C ALA A 186 -33.70 8.05 -0.51
N SER A 187 -34.36 8.80 -1.40
CA SER A 187 -34.88 10.14 -1.07
C SER A 187 -36.24 10.04 -0.39
N SER A 188 -36.43 10.78 0.71
CA SER A 188 -37.72 10.88 1.39
C SER A 188 -38.78 11.61 0.57
N THR A 189 -38.38 12.36 -0.46
CA THR A 189 -39.27 13.18 -1.29
C THR A 189 -39.44 12.66 -2.72
N MET A 190 -38.62 11.72 -3.17
CA MET A 190 -38.62 11.18 -4.54
C MET A 190 -38.46 9.66 -4.55
N PRO A 191 -39.56 8.88 -4.62
CA PRO A 191 -39.52 7.42 -4.60
C PRO A 191 -38.68 6.77 -5.71
N GLN A 192 -38.58 7.44 -6.87
CA GLN A 192 -37.77 7.01 -8.01
C GLN A 192 -36.28 7.31 -7.84
N LYS A 193 -35.89 8.22 -6.94
CA LYS A 193 -34.49 8.64 -6.76
C LYS A 193 -33.73 7.58 -5.96
N ARG A 194 -32.90 6.82 -6.66
CA ARG A 194 -32.03 5.77 -6.12
C ARG A 194 -30.57 6.12 -6.40
N ASN A 195 -29.88 6.65 -5.39
CA ASN A 195 -28.48 7.04 -5.54
C ASN A 195 -27.56 5.83 -5.32
N PRO A 196 -26.56 5.60 -6.20
CA PRO A 196 -25.58 4.52 -6.06
C PRO A 196 -24.45 4.90 -5.08
N ILE A 197 -24.81 5.17 -3.81
CA ILE A 197 -23.89 5.70 -2.78
C ILE A 197 -22.69 4.77 -2.57
N SER A 198 -22.88 3.46 -2.62
CA SER A 198 -21.78 2.51 -2.38
C SER A 198 -20.76 2.59 -3.52
N CYS A 199 -21.23 2.71 -4.76
CA CYS A 199 -20.37 2.91 -5.93
C CYS A 199 -19.65 4.27 -5.85
N GLU A 200 -20.31 5.34 -5.42
CA GLU A 200 -19.66 6.64 -5.22
C GLU A 200 -18.50 6.55 -4.22
N LEU A 201 -18.71 5.88 -3.09
CA LEU A 201 -17.68 5.66 -2.08
C LEU A 201 -16.54 4.78 -2.59
N MET A 202 -16.83 3.69 -3.31
CA MET A 202 -15.82 2.84 -3.94
C MET A 202 -14.98 3.62 -4.95
N TYR A 203 -15.62 4.45 -5.77
CA TYR A 203 -14.95 5.29 -6.76
C TYR A 203 -14.05 6.35 -6.09
N ALA A 204 -14.51 6.97 -5.00
CA ALA A 204 -13.71 7.90 -4.22
C ALA A 204 -12.51 7.21 -3.53
N ALA A 205 -12.73 6.04 -2.92
CA ALA A 205 -11.69 5.26 -2.26
C ALA A 205 -10.59 4.84 -3.25
N ALA A 206 -10.95 4.42 -4.46
CA ALA A 206 -10.00 4.09 -5.52
C ALA A 206 -9.06 5.26 -5.86
N LYS A 207 -9.58 6.50 -5.85
CA LYS A 207 -8.77 7.70 -6.06
C LYS A 207 -7.83 7.96 -4.88
N GLY A 208 -8.29 7.77 -3.65
CA GLY A 208 -7.49 7.95 -2.44
C GLY A 208 -6.31 6.98 -2.39
N VAL A 209 -6.56 5.67 -2.61
CA VAL A 209 -5.50 4.65 -2.62
C VAL A 209 -4.47 4.91 -3.71
N ARG A 210 -4.89 5.38 -4.90
CA ARG A 210 -3.96 5.80 -5.95
C ARG A 210 -2.97 6.89 -5.48
N GLN A 211 -3.42 7.85 -4.67
CA GLN A 211 -2.52 8.89 -4.15
C GLN A 211 -1.49 8.28 -3.19
N HIS A 212 -1.92 7.37 -2.30
CA HIS A 212 -0.99 6.69 -1.38
C HIS A 212 0.02 5.82 -2.11
N ALA A 213 -0.37 5.13 -3.19
CA ALA A 213 0.55 4.37 -4.04
C ALA A 213 1.60 5.28 -4.70
N GLY A 214 1.17 6.46 -5.19
CA GLY A 214 2.08 7.47 -5.73
C GLY A 214 3.07 7.99 -4.69
N LEU A 215 2.59 8.38 -3.51
CA LEU A 215 3.43 8.86 -2.41
C LEU A 215 4.44 7.79 -1.93
N MET A 216 4.05 6.51 -1.91
CA MET A 216 4.94 5.45 -1.47
C MET A 216 6.12 5.24 -2.44
N LEU A 217 5.96 5.55 -3.74
CA LEU A 217 7.08 5.49 -4.69
C LEU A 217 8.20 6.48 -4.33
N ASP A 218 7.88 7.60 -3.69
CA ASP A 218 8.90 8.56 -3.22
C ASP A 218 9.79 7.96 -2.12
N ALA A 219 9.31 6.94 -1.40
CA ALA A 219 10.11 6.22 -0.40
C ALA A 219 11.30 5.47 -1.00
N LEU A 220 11.31 5.23 -2.33
CA LEU A 220 12.46 4.66 -3.04
C LEU A 220 13.66 5.62 -3.09
N LEU A 221 13.45 6.92 -2.87
CA LEU A 221 14.47 7.95 -2.98
C LEU A 221 15.22 8.19 -1.66
N ALA A 222 15.11 7.27 -0.69
CA ALA A 222 15.84 7.34 0.57
C ALA A 222 17.37 7.35 0.35
N GLN A 223 18.11 8.17 1.11
CA GLN A 223 19.55 8.38 0.94
C GLN A 223 20.41 7.68 2.02
N GLY A 224 21.52 7.04 1.63
CA GLY A 224 22.50 6.45 2.55
C GLY A 224 22.18 5.02 2.99
N GLU A 225 22.89 4.48 3.97
CA GLU A 225 22.73 3.10 4.48
C GLU A 225 21.75 3.02 5.67
N ALA A 226 21.42 4.16 6.27
CA ALA A 226 20.43 4.31 7.33
C ALA A 226 19.79 5.71 7.24
N THR A 227 18.48 5.77 6.99
CA THR A 227 17.71 7.02 7.12
C THR A 227 16.82 6.94 8.33
N ALA A 228 16.94 7.90 9.24
CA ALA A 228 15.88 8.17 10.19
C ALA A 228 14.60 8.52 9.41
N GLN A 229 13.51 7.81 9.68
CA GLN A 229 12.19 8.26 9.24
C GLN A 229 11.89 9.56 9.99
N LEU A 230 12.02 10.69 9.31
CA LEU A 230 11.53 11.96 9.83
C LEU A 230 10.01 11.91 9.76
N ASP A 231 9.35 12.06 10.91
CA ASP A 231 7.91 12.25 10.90
C ASP A 231 7.54 13.60 10.27
N LEU A 232 6.26 13.80 9.94
CA LEU A 232 5.79 15.00 9.25
C LEU A 232 6.05 16.29 10.06
N ALA A 233 6.05 16.20 11.40
CA ALA A 233 6.30 17.33 12.29
C ALA A 233 7.79 17.67 12.33
N GLU A 234 8.65 16.66 12.31
CA GLU A 234 10.10 16.80 12.24
C GLU A 234 10.53 17.35 10.88
N LEU A 235 9.89 16.90 9.79
CA LEU A 235 10.07 17.46 8.45
C LEU A 235 9.64 18.93 8.41
N GLN A 236 8.44 19.26 8.93
CA GLN A 236 7.97 20.64 9.03
C GLN A 236 8.93 21.52 9.83
N ARG A 237 9.45 21.03 10.95
CA ARG A 237 10.44 21.72 11.78
C ARG A 237 11.75 21.95 11.02
N LEU A 238 12.26 20.95 10.31
CA LEU A 238 13.51 21.04 9.55
C LEU A 238 13.39 21.92 8.30
N THR A 239 12.20 21.97 7.69
CA THR A 239 11.90 22.80 6.50
C THR A 239 11.33 24.18 6.83
N ASP A 240 11.16 24.52 8.11
CA ASP A 240 10.69 25.84 8.53
C ASP A 240 11.72 26.91 8.09
N PRO A 241 11.34 27.85 7.22
CA PRO A 241 12.22 28.93 6.78
C PRO A 241 12.78 29.75 7.94
N ALA A 242 12.06 29.85 9.06
CA ALA A 242 12.51 30.56 10.25
C ALA A 242 13.72 29.89 10.91
N ASN A 243 13.82 28.55 10.83
CA ASN A 243 14.98 27.82 11.33
C ASN A 243 16.19 27.98 10.41
N TYR A 244 16.01 27.98 9.09
CA TYR A 244 17.11 28.19 8.13
C TYR A 244 17.63 29.63 8.13
N LEU A 245 16.74 30.63 8.15
CA LEU A 245 17.09 32.05 8.16
C LEU A 245 17.60 32.50 9.55
N GLY A 246 17.05 31.93 10.63
CA GLY A 246 17.48 32.22 12.00
C GLY A 246 18.85 31.64 12.35
N LEU A 247 19.26 30.54 11.72
CA LEU A 247 20.58 29.92 11.88
C LEU A 247 21.62 30.46 10.88
N ALA A 248 21.23 31.28 9.91
CA ALA A 248 22.14 31.85 8.90
C ALA A 248 23.35 32.59 9.52
N PRO A 249 23.23 33.36 10.62
CA PRO A 249 24.39 33.96 11.27
C PRO A 249 25.37 32.91 11.82
N GLN A 250 24.86 31.85 12.46
CA GLN A 250 25.70 30.77 13.01
C GLN A 250 26.38 29.96 11.91
N MET A 251 25.71 29.75 10.77
CA MET A 251 26.30 29.10 9.60
C MET A 251 27.43 29.93 9.01
N VAL A 252 27.28 31.26 8.96
CA VAL A 252 28.34 32.20 8.55
C VAL A 252 29.49 32.18 9.56
N ASP A 253 29.21 32.20 10.86
CA ASP A 253 30.22 32.16 11.92
C ASP A 253 31.03 30.85 11.89
N ILE A 254 30.38 29.70 11.65
CA ILE A 254 31.05 28.40 11.47
C ILE A 254 31.94 28.42 10.22
N ALA A 255 31.51 29.04 9.13
CA ALA A 255 32.30 29.16 7.90
C ALA A 255 33.52 30.10 8.07
N LEU A 256 33.38 31.13 8.90
CA LEU A 256 34.44 32.08 9.26
C LEU A 256 35.41 31.52 10.32
N ALA A 257 34.95 30.59 11.17
CA ALA A 257 35.76 29.95 12.20
C ALA A 257 36.59 28.75 11.68
N ARG A 258 36.40 28.33 10.42
CA ARG A 258 37.20 27.27 9.80
C ARG A 258 38.64 27.76 9.57
N PRO A 259 39.67 27.09 10.14
CA PRO A 259 41.06 27.46 9.88
C PRO A 259 41.40 27.17 8.41
N GLY A 260 41.54 28.23 7.58
CA GLY A 260 41.96 28.14 6.18
C GLY A 260 41.13 28.92 5.16
N SER A 261 39.99 29.52 5.53
CA SER A 261 39.21 30.37 4.61
C SER A 261 39.79 31.80 4.56
N VAL A 262 40.64 32.02 3.55
CA VAL A 262 41.08 33.31 2.94
C VAL A 262 41.12 34.53 3.88
N LYS A 263 42.32 34.85 4.37
CA LYS A 263 42.66 36.20 4.85
C LYS A 263 42.42 37.21 3.72
N ARG A 264 41.68 38.29 4.02
CA ARG A 264 41.78 39.55 3.24
C ARG A 264 43.12 40.22 3.52
#